data_AF-A0A496W4Y1-F1
#
_entry.id   AF-A0A496W4Y1-F1
#
_cell.length_a   1.000
_cell.length_b   1.000
_cell.length_c   1.000
_cell.angle_alpha   90.00
_cell.angle_beta   90.00
_cell.angle_gamma   90.00
#
_symmetry.space_group_name_H-M   'P 1'
#
loop_
_entity.id
_entity.type
_entity.pdbx_description
1 polymer ?
#
loop_
_entity_poly.entity_id
_entity_poly.type
_entity_poly.pdbx_seq_one_letter_code
_entity_poly.pdbx_strand_id
1 'polypeptide(L)'
;MTVPSIDTQNPDLLKTQALENEGLVAAVTRDLKIVDKINQRLPTTDKANVTMGQRVLAMILNGLGFTNDRLYLVPRFFQNKPVDRLIGPGIESEHLNDDALGRCLDAIATYGTTRLFFDMAFEIGTEQGLLGKSSHLDTTSLTLQGNYLIMKQ
;
A
#
# COMPACT_ATOMS: atom_id res chain seq x y z
N MET A 1 -11.36 32.21 -14.13
CA MET A 1 -11.42 31.35 -12.93
C MET A 1 -10.35 31.86 -11.99
N THR A 2 -10.76 32.60 -10.97
CA THR A 2 -9.88 33.32 -10.05
C THR A 2 -9.13 32.31 -9.18
N VAL A 3 -7.80 32.30 -9.28
CA VAL A 3 -6.94 31.50 -8.40
C VAL A 3 -7.12 32.07 -6.99
N PRO A 4 -7.36 31.27 -5.94
CA PRO A 4 -7.43 31.78 -4.58
C PRO A 4 -6.11 32.49 -4.27
N SER A 5 -6.20 33.77 -3.91
CA SER A 5 -5.07 34.55 -3.41
C SER A 5 -4.54 33.86 -2.16
N ILE A 6 -3.39 33.19 -2.30
CA ILE A 6 -2.64 32.63 -1.18
C ILE A 6 -2.10 33.83 -0.41
N ASP A 7 -2.57 34.03 0.81
CA ASP A 7 -2.18 35.15 1.66
C ASP A 7 -0.73 34.92 2.13
N THR A 8 0.24 35.37 1.33
CA THR A 8 1.69 35.12 1.53
C THR A 8 2.29 35.87 2.73
N GLN A 9 1.47 36.48 3.59
CA GLN A 9 1.92 37.45 4.61
C GLN A 9 1.94 36.91 6.05
N ASN A 10 1.66 35.62 6.28
CA ASN A 10 1.81 35.03 7.62
C ASN A 10 2.77 33.81 7.59
N PRO A 11 4.05 33.98 7.98
CA PRO A 11 5.03 32.89 7.96
C PRO A 11 4.69 31.75 8.93
N ASP A 12 3.82 31.97 9.93
CA ASP A 12 3.39 30.94 10.88
C ASP A 12 2.35 29.95 10.32
N LEU A 13 1.80 30.20 9.12
CA LEU A 13 0.86 29.29 8.44
C LEU A 13 1.54 28.27 7.51
N LEU A 14 2.85 28.44 7.24
CA LEU A 14 3.58 27.57 6.32
C LEU A 14 4.27 26.44 7.09
N LYS A 15 3.75 25.22 6.96
CA LYS A 15 4.34 24.02 7.56
C LYS A 15 5.13 23.23 6.50
N THR A 16 6.43 23.08 6.71
CA THR A 16 7.27 22.18 5.91
C THR A 16 7.24 20.78 6.53
N GLN A 17 6.95 19.76 5.73
CA GLN A 17 6.97 18.36 6.15
C GLN A 17 7.74 17.53 5.13
N ALA A 18 8.50 16.54 5.60
CA ALA A 18 9.22 15.64 4.72
C ALA A 18 8.28 14.57 4.18
N LEU A 19 8.25 14.41 2.85
CA LEU A 19 7.47 13.37 2.17
C LEU A 19 8.21 12.02 2.12
N GLU A 20 9.54 12.07 2.17
CA GLU A 20 10.44 10.91 2.17
C GLU A 20 10.13 9.92 1.02
N ASN A 21 10.49 8.64 1.16
CA ASN A 21 10.20 7.61 0.15
C ASN A 21 8.72 7.22 0.13
N GLU A 22 7.98 7.49 1.19
CA GLU A 22 6.54 7.24 1.34
C GLU A 22 5.73 8.04 0.31
N GLY A 23 6.21 9.22 -0.08
CA GLY A 23 5.62 10.01 -1.15
C GLY A 23 5.55 9.26 -2.48
N LEU A 24 6.63 8.56 -2.84
CA LEU A 24 6.69 7.75 -4.07
C LEU A 24 5.76 6.54 -3.96
N VAL A 25 5.80 5.83 -2.84
CA VAL A 25 4.93 4.66 -2.60
C VAL A 25 3.45 5.06 -2.62
N ALA A 26 3.10 6.19 -2.01
CA ALA A 26 1.75 6.72 -2.02
C ALA A 26 1.30 7.11 -3.45
N ALA A 27 2.18 7.72 -4.25
CA ALA A 27 1.89 8.04 -5.64
C ALA A 27 1.61 6.77 -6.47
N VAL A 28 2.49 5.78 -6.40
CA VAL A 28 2.30 4.50 -7.12
C VAL A 28 1.02 3.79 -6.67
N THR A 29 0.72 3.80 -5.36
CA THR A 29 -0.52 3.23 -4.83
C THR A 29 -1.76 3.91 -5.41
N ARG A 30 -1.75 5.24 -5.52
CA ARG A 30 -2.84 6.02 -6.13
C ARG A 30 -2.98 5.71 -7.62
N ASP A 31 -1.88 5.65 -8.35
CA ASP A 31 -1.88 5.34 -9.79
C ASP A 31 -2.46 3.95 -10.07
N LEU A 32 -2.14 2.97 -9.22
CA LEU A 32 -2.67 1.61 -9.28
C LEU A 32 -4.07 1.45 -8.66
N LYS A 33 -4.64 2.51 -8.08
CA LYS A 33 -5.95 2.51 -7.40
C LYS A 33 -6.11 1.41 -6.36
N ILE A 34 -5.03 1.09 -5.64
CA ILE A 34 -5.01 -0.04 -4.68
C ILE A 34 -6.05 0.16 -3.57
N VAL A 35 -6.16 1.38 -3.04
CA VAL A 35 -7.12 1.73 -1.97
C VAL A 35 -8.57 1.43 -2.40
N ASP A 36 -8.94 1.84 -3.62
CA ASP A 36 -10.28 1.64 -4.15
C ASP A 36 -10.58 0.16 -4.39
N LYS A 37 -9.62 -0.56 -4.99
CA LYS A 37 -9.74 -2.01 -5.26
C LYS A 37 -9.91 -2.82 -3.98
N ILE A 38 -9.27 -2.41 -2.88
CA ILE A 38 -9.42 -3.03 -1.56
C ILE A 38 -10.78 -2.69 -0.96
N ASN A 39 -11.20 -1.43 -1.02
CA ASN A 39 -12.50 -0.99 -0.49
C ASN A 39 -13.69 -1.67 -1.17
N GLN A 40 -13.55 -2.09 -2.43
CA GLN A 40 -14.57 -2.87 -3.15
C GLN A 40 -14.68 -4.32 -2.68
N ARG A 41 -13.65 -4.87 -2.03
CA ARG A 41 -13.56 -6.29 -1.65
C ARG A 41 -13.74 -6.53 -0.15
N LEU A 42 -13.31 -5.57 0.66
CA LEU A 42 -13.40 -5.65 2.12
C LEU A 42 -14.65 -4.93 2.65
N PRO A 43 -15.18 -5.35 3.80
CA PRO A 43 -16.38 -4.74 4.38
C PRO A 43 -16.15 -3.26 4.71
N THR A 44 -17.15 -2.44 4.41
CA THR A 44 -17.18 -1.04 4.83
C THR A 44 -17.58 -0.96 6.30
N THR A 45 -16.94 -0.07 7.06
CA THR A 45 -17.28 0.19 8.46
C THR A 45 -17.96 1.55 8.56
N ASP A 46 -19.28 1.57 8.76
CA ASP A 46 -20.12 2.79 8.73
C ASP A 46 -19.78 3.85 9.79
N LYS A 47 -18.89 3.55 10.74
CA LYS A 47 -18.46 4.46 11.82
C LYS A 47 -16.95 4.65 11.91
N ALA A 48 -16.20 4.20 10.91
CA ALA A 48 -14.75 4.34 10.92
C ALA A 48 -14.31 5.65 10.26
N ASN A 49 -13.35 6.33 10.88
CA ASN A 49 -12.70 7.51 10.30
C ASN A 49 -11.81 7.17 9.10
N VAL A 50 -11.41 5.90 8.97
CA VAL A 50 -10.53 5.40 7.91
C VAL A 50 -11.09 4.13 7.28
N THR A 51 -11.10 4.10 5.95
CA THR A 51 -11.53 2.94 5.15
C THR A 51 -10.52 1.80 5.23
N MET A 52 -10.92 0.59 4.85
CA MET A 52 -10.01 -0.57 4.87
C MET A 52 -8.83 -0.38 3.93
N GLY A 53 -9.06 0.15 2.72
CA GLY A 53 -7.99 0.47 1.77
C GLY A 53 -7.01 1.51 2.32
N GLN A 54 -7.48 2.53 3.04
CA GLN A 54 -6.60 3.52 3.68
C GLN A 54 -5.75 2.91 4.79
N ARG A 55 -6.31 1.97 5.56
CA ARG A 55 -5.55 1.21 6.58
C ARG A 55 -4.48 0.34 5.94
N VAL A 56 -4.80 -0.32 4.82
CA VAL A 56 -3.80 -1.11 4.08
C VAL A 56 -2.71 -0.21 3.52
N LEU A 57 -3.05 0.94 2.95
CA LEU A 57 -2.05 1.93 2.51
C LEU A 57 -1.16 2.36 3.67
N ALA A 58 -1.72 2.66 4.83
CA ALA A 58 -0.93 3.00 6.02
C ALA A 58 0.08 1.89 6.39
N MET A 59 -0.35 0.63 6.36
CA MET A 59 0.51 -0.53 6.62
C MET A 59 1.59 -0.72 5.55
N ILE A 60 1.28 -0.45 4.27
CA ILE A 60 2.25 -0.51 3.17
C ILE A 60 3.33 0.57 3.36
N LEU A 61 2.92 1.82 3.67
CA LEU A 61 3.85 2.92 3.91
C LEU A 61 4.75 2.64 5.12
N ASN A 62 4.17 2.14 6.22
CA ASN A 62 4.95 1.77 7.40
C ASN A 62 5.91 0.60 7.10
N GLY A 63 5.43 -0.47 6.45
CA GLY A 63 6.25 -1.64 6.12
C GLY A 63 7.37 -1.38 5.11
N LEU A 64 7.17 -0.45 4.17
CA LEU A 64 8.20 -0.02 3.20
C LEU A 64 9.07 1.14 3.71
N GLY A 65 8.70 1.77 4.83
CA GLY A 65 9.43 2.85 5.49
C GLY A 65 10.62 2.37 6.34
N PHE A 66 11.17 1.18 6.05
CA PHE A 66 12.33 0.55 6.71
C PHE A 66 12.20 0.25 8.21
N THR A 67 11.06 0.55 8.83
CA THR A 67 10.79 0.25 10.23
C THR A 67 9.63 -0.73 10.28
N ASN A 68 9.92 -2.02 10.42
CA ASN A 68 8.91 -3.08 10.54
C ASN A 68 8.32 -3.04 11.96
N ASP A 69 7.66 -1.94 12.26
CA ASP A 69 7.16 -1.59 13.57
C ASP A 69 5.89 -2.38 13.90
N ARG A 70 5.66 -2.58 15.20
CA ARG A 70 4.43 -3.19 15.70
C ARG A 70 3.24 -2.27 15.40
N LEU A 71 2.04 -2.84 15.20
CA LEU A 71 0.84 -2.08 14.83
C LEU A 71 0.55 -0.86 15.73
N TYR A 72 0.79 -0.96 17.05
CA TYR A 72 0.55 0.15 17.99
C TYR A 72 1.54 1.33 17.84
N LEU A 73 2.64 1.15 17.09
CA LEU A 73 3.62 2.19 16.78
C LEU A 73 3.31 2.91 15.47
N VAL A 74 2.39 2.39 14.65
CA VAL A 74 2.03 2.99 13.37
C VAL A 74 1.56 4.45 13.52
N PRO A 75 0.73 4.84 14.52
CA PRO A 75 0.42 6.24 14.75
C PRO A 75 1.67 7.11 14.94
N ARG A 76 2.66 6.63 15.71
CA ARG A 76 3.91 7.36 15.97
C ARG A 76 4.75 7.55 14.71
N PHE A 77 4.77 6.55 13.83
CA PHE A 77 5.43 6.65 12.53
C PHE A 77 4.85 7.81 11.70
N PHE A 78 3.53 8.04 11.78
CA PHE A 78 2.84 9.06 11.02
C PHE A 78 2.82 10.46 11.65
N GLN A 79 3.19 10.63 12.93
CA GLN A 79 3.13 11.92 13.64
C GLN A 79 3.92 13.06 12.97
N ASN A 80 5.08 12.73 12.40
CA ASN A 80 5.96 13.71 11.74
C ASN A 80 5.77 13.76 10.21
N LYS A 81 4.77 13.04 9.68
CA LYS A 81 4.53 12.89 8.24
C LYS A 81 3.24 13.62 7.82
N PRO A 82 3.12 14.06 6.56
CA PRO A 82 1.90 14.66 6.03
C PRO A 82 0.86 13.57 5.71
N VAL A 83 0.18 13.06 6.75
CA VAL A 83 -0.78 11.94 6.65
C VAL A 83 -1.94 12.26 5.70
N ASP A 84 -2.41 13.51 5.72
CA ASP A 84 -3.45 14.04 4.86
C ASP A 84 -3.11 13.92 3.37
N ARG A 85 -1.85 14.17 3.02
CA ARG A 85 -1.33 14.08 1.65
C ARG A 85 -0.98 12.66 1.24
N LEU A 86 -0.49 11.84 2.18
CA LEU A 86 -0.05 10.49 1.90
C LEU A 86 -1.23 9.53 1.73
N ILE A 87 -2.21 9.58 2.64
CA ILE A 87 -3.28 8.58 2.73
C ILE A 87 -4.61 9.14 2.25
N GLY A 88 -4.97 10.35 2.70
CA GLY A 88 -6.23 10.97 2.32
C GLY A 88 -6.62 12.14 3.22
N PRO A 89 -7.50 13.04 2.72
CA PRO A 89 -7.86 14.26 3.43
C PRO A 89 -8.59 13.95 4.74
N GLY A 90 -8.25 14.69 5.80
CA GLY A 90 -8.89 14.57 7.11
C GLY A 90 -8.46 13.36 7.94
N ILE A 91 -7.45 12.61 7.50
CA ILE A 91 -6.90 11.49 8.28
C ILE A 91 -5.78 12.00 9.19
N GLU A 92 -5.93 11.73 10.48
CA GLU A 92 -4.91 11.98 11.48
C GLU A 92 -4.18 10.68 11.85
N SER A 93 -2.99 10.82 12.43
CA SER A 93 -2.14 9.67 12.80
C SER A 93 -2.83 8.75 13.82
N GLU A 94 -3.65 9.32 14.69
CA GLU A 94 -4.43 8.71 15.75
C GLU A 94 -5.54 7.79 15.21
N HIS A 95 -6.02 8.06 13.99
CA HIS A 95 -7.00 7.20 13.32
C HIS A 95 -6.39 5.87 12.84
N LEU A 96 -5.06 5.77 12.78
CA LEU A 96 -4.30 4.61 12.31
C LEU A 96 -3.79 3.76 13.49
N ASN A 97 -4.61 3.61 14.53
CA ASN A 97 -4.30 2.79 15.70
C ASN A 97 -4.36 1.29 15.41
N ASP A 98 -3.78 0.51 16.32
CA ASP A 98 -3.72 -0.95 16.26
C ASP A 98 -5.08 -1.63 16.20
N ASP A 99 -6.10 -1.10 16.89
CA ASP A 99 -7.47 -1.62 16.78
C ASP A 99 -8.02 -1.50 15.35
N ALA A 100 -7.81 -0.34 14.71
CA ALA A 100 -8.26 -0.12 13.34
C ALA A 100 -7.50 -1.03 12.36
N LEU A 101 -6.17 -1.09 12.48
CA LEU A 101 -5.33 -1.91 11.61
C LEU A 101 -5.57 -3.41 11.83
N GLY A 102 -5.75 -3.85 13.08
CA GLY A 102 -6.06 -5.22 13.45
C GLY A 102 -7.37 -5.70 12.84
N ARG A 103 -8.45 -4.92 12.95
CA ARG A 103 -9.73 -5.25 12.28
C ARG A 103 -9.60 -5.33 10.75
N CYS A 104 -8.70 -4.55 10.16
CA CYS A 104 -8.41 -4.64 8.73
C CYS A 104 -7.74 -5.98 8.39
N LEU A 105 -6.77 -6.41 9.20
CA LEU A 105 -6.11 -7.71 9.03
C LEU A 105 -7.09 -8.87 9.24
N ASP A 106 -8.00 -8.77 10.21
CA ASP A 106 -9.07 -9.77 10.42
C ASP A 106 -9.99 -9.87 9.20
N ALA A 107 -10.35 -8.72 8.60
CA ALA A 107 -11.15 -8.67 7.38
C ALA A 107 -10.41 -9.30 6.18
N ILE A 108 -9.11 -9.03 6.04
CA ILE A 108 -8.26 -9.64 5.00
C ILE A 108 -8.16 -11.15 5.22
N ALA A 109 -7.96 -11.59 6.47
CA ALA A 109 -7.89 -13.01 6.80
C ALA A 109 -9.21 -13.73 6.49
N THR A 110 -10.35 -13.09 6.79
CA THR A 110 -11.69 -13.61 6.48
C THR A 110 -11.94 -13.69 4.96
N TYR A 111 -11.51 -12.69 4.19
CA TYR A 111 -11.60 -12.72 2.72
C TYR A 111 -10.66 -13.77 2.10
N GLY A 112 -9.51 -13.99 2.75
CA GLY A 112 -8.43 -14.87 2.32
C GLY A 112 -7.30 -14.08 1.66
N THR A 113 -6.12 -14.07 2.30
CA THR A 113 -4.95 -13.29 1.86
C THR A 113 -4.52 -13.63 0.42
N THR A 114 -4.43 -14.93 0.11
CA THR A 114 -4.07 -15.42 -1.23
C THR A 114 -5.07 -14.95 -2.28
N ARG A 115 -6.37 -15.04 -1.97
CA ARG A 115 -7.44 -14.62 -2.86
C ARG A 115 -7.38 -13.11 -3.10
N LEU A 116 -7.26 -12.31 -2.05
CA LEU A 116 -7.16 -10.85 -2.15
C LEU A 116 -5.97 -10.44 -3.01
N PHE A 117 -4.80 -11.05 -2.78
CA PHE A 117 -3.61 -10.80 -3.57
C PHE A 117 -3.82 -11.13 -5.05
N PHE A 118 -4.33 -12.33 -5.37
CA PHE A 118 -4.57 -12.74 -6.76
C PHE A 118 -5.58 -11.83 -7.46
N ASP A 119 -6.71 -11.53 -6.81
CA ASP A 119 -7.74 -10.67 -7.38
C ASP A 119 -7.18 -9.29 -7.74
N MET A 120 -6.36 -8.70 -6.86
CA MET A 120 -5.72 -7.41 -7.11
C MET A 120 -4.62 -7.50 -8.17
N ALA A 121 -3.72 -8.47 -8.06
CA ALA A 121 -2.57 -8.62 -8.95
C ALA A 121 -3.02 -8.92 -10.38
N PHE A 122 -4.05 -9.75 -10.55
CA PHE A 122 -4.61 -10.07 -11.86
C PHE A 122 -5.31 -8.85 -12.49
N GLU A 123 -6.11 -8.13 -11.71
CA GLU A 123 -6.79 -6.91 -12.17
C GLU A 123 -5.77 -5.85 -12.61
N ILE A 124 -4.78 -5.54 -11.75
CA ILE A 124 -3.71 -4.58 -12.06
C ILE A 124 -2.87 -5.06 -13.24
N GLY A 125 -2.48 -6.34 -13.25
CA GLY A 125 -1.68 -6.91 -14.32
C GLY A 125 -2.39 -6.85 -15.68
N THR A 126 -3.70 -7.03 -15.70
CA THR A 126 -4.52 -6.90 -16.92
C THR A 126 -4.59 -5.44 -17.37
N GLU A 127 -4.90 -4.52 -16.46
CA GLU A 127 -5.00 -3.07 -16.74
C GLU A 127 -3.69 -2.48 -17.27
N GLN A 128 -2.55 -2.95 -16.74
CA GLN A 128 -1.22 -2.48 -17.12
C GLN A 128 -0.62 -3.25 -18.31
N GLY A 129 -1.36 -4.22 -18.89
CA GLY A 129 -0.87 -5.03 -20.01
C GLY A 129 0.34 -5.91 -19.66
N LEU A 130 0.52 -6.26 -18.40
CA LEU A 130 1.62 -7.07 -17.88
C LEU A 130 1.39 -8.57 -18.10
N LEU A 131 0.14 -8.97 -18.34
CA LEU A 131 -0.21 -10.36 -18.66
C LEU A 131 0.13 -10.65 -20.11
N GLY A 132 1.27 -11.32 -20.33
CA GLY A 132 1.65 -11.83 -21.64
C GLY A 132 0.69 -12.91 -22.17
N LYS A 133 0.74 -13.17 -23.48
CA LYS A 133 -0.08 -14.21 -24.13
C LYS A 133 0.36 -15.64 -23.82
N SER A 134 1.56 -15.79 -23.27
CA SER A 134 2.18 -17.08 -22.92
C SER A 134 2.73 -16.99 -21.50
N SER A 135 2.34 -17.95 -20.65
CA SER A 135 2.94 -18.17 -19.34
C SER A 135 3.81 -19.41 -19.44
N HIS A 136 5.14 -19.27 -19.30
CA HIS A 136 6.04 -20.41 -19.18
C HIS A 136 6.10 -20.78 -17.69
N LEU A 137 5.30 -21.76 -17.29
CA LEU A 137 5.20 -22.25 -15.91
C LEU A 137 6.23 -23.33 -15.57
N ASP A 138 7.20 -23.58 -16.45
CA ASP A 138 8.33 -24.47 -16.19
C ASP A 138 9.41 -23.72 -15.40
N THR A 139 9.16 -23.47 -14.11
CA THR A 139 10.25 -23.12 -13.18
C THR A 139 10.82 -24.41 -12.61
N THR A 140 11.84 -24.98 -13.25
CA THR A 140 12.69 -25.97 -12.60
C THR A 140 13.51 -25.24 -11.53
N SER A 141 13.21 -25.45 -10.25
CA SER A 141 13.97 -24.89 -9.11
C SER A 141 15.36 -25.49 -8.91
N LEU A 142 15.91 -26.18 -9.92
CA LEU A 142 17.18 -26.89 -9.84
C LEU A 142 18.11 -26.39 -10.94
N THR A 143 19.05 -25.53 -10.57
CA THR A 143 20.20 -25.20 -11.40
C THR A 143 21.26 -26.28 -11.18
N LEU A 144 21.43 -27.16 -12.16
CA LEU A 144 22.42 -28.22 -12.11
C LEU A 144 23.72 -27.74 -12.78
N GLN A 145 24.78 -27.56 -11.99
CA GLN A 145 26.12 -27.23 -12.52
C GLN A 145 27.09 -28.38 -12.24
N GLY A 146 27.72 -28.89 -13.31
CA GLY A 146 28.71 -29.95 -13.25
C GLY A 146 29.21 -30.34 -14.64
N ASN A 147 30.42 -30.89 -14.73
CA ASN A 147 30.94 -31.45 -15.98
C ASN A 147 30.46 -32.91 -16.09
N TYR A 148 29.33 -33.12 -16.75
CA TYR A 148 28.77 -34.46 -16.93
C TYR A 148 29.60 -35.23 -17.95
N LEU A 149 30.14 -36.38 -17.52
CA LEU A 149 30.66 -37.37 -18.46
C LEU A 149 29.47 -37.97 -19.20
N ILE A 150 29.36 -37.67 -20.50
CA ILE A 150 28.40 -38.32 -21.39
C ILE A 150 28.82 -39.78 -21.53
N MET A 151 28.20 -40.67 -20.76
CA MET A 151 28.24 -42.10 -21.04
C MET A 151 27.35 -42.36 -22.26
N LYS A 152 27.97 -42.65 -23.40
CA LYS A 152 27.25 -43.13 -24.59
C LYS A 152 26.60 -44.48 -24.26
N GLN A 153 25.28 -44.56 -24.42
CA GLN A 153 24.58 -45.81 -24.71
C GLN A 153 24.62 -46.07 -26.21
#